data_AF-A0A4Y9Y9D0-F1
#
_entry.id   AF-A0A4Y9Y9D0-F1
#
_cell.length_a   1.000
_cell.length_b   1.000
_cell.length_c   1.000
_cell.angle_alpha   90.00
_cell.angle_beta   90.00
_cell.angle_gamma   90.00
#
_symmetry.space_group_name_H-M   'P 1'
#
loop_
_entity.id
_entity.type
_entity.pdbx_description
1 polymer ?
#
loop_
_entity_poly.entity_id
_entity_poly.type
_entity_poly.pdbx_seq_one_letter_code
_entity_poly.pdbx_strand_id
1 'polypeptide(L)'
;MNSNSWRLPTVDTPDVERNDLLPRFRPTRRLMTDEEFDEIAECDPLTILPWILVPDGLGDLAPPVMLFGFDIDPDMLIAYAKEHDVTVYFDETPPCSDIEFGESDDENDQLEQGVRVDQLGPSERGETQAERGSGQDMKQLESEEKDENDPVHDGDSGVDDEVEDDEDDYDYDFRRIRKSGPGTERLEIDRIGTMRIALHTLAKEKGARIPAHLLQIGSGVQRSAMRDTSLIAVFYTNYDLKADDLPTTDDIEKLRAEAGSQHSPGWYLDDDNMIWGRRRYY
;
A
#
# COMPACT_ATOMS: atom_id res chain seq x y z
N MET A 1 25.65 21.56 -11.10
CA MET A 1 24.73 20.58 -10.48
C MET A 1 25.59 19.69 -9.58
N ASN A 2 25.35 19.69 -8.27
CA ASN A 2 26.16 18.95 -7.31
C ASN A 2 25.76 17.47 -7.35
N SER A 3 26.44 16.68 -8.18
CA SER A 3 26.11 15.28 -8.48
C SER A 3 26.33 14.26 -7.35
N ASN A 4 26.43 14.66 -6.08
CA ASN A 4 26.97 13.76 -5.03
C ASN A 4 26.17 13.67 -3.71
N SER A 5 24.92 14.15 -3.63
CA SER A 5 24.20 14.17 -2.34
C SER A 5 23.31 12.94 -2.04
N TRP A 6 23.21 11.95 -2.93
CA TRP A 6 22.23 10.86 -2.81
C TRP A 6 22.78 9.54 -2.24
N ARG A 7 23.83 9.57 -1.40
CA ARG A 7 24.39 8.33 -0.84
C ARG A 7 23.69 7.95 0.46
N LEU A 8 22.44 7.47 0.34
CA LEU A 8 21.82 6.71 1.41
C LEU A 8 22.48 5.33 1.50
N PRO A 9 22.86 4.85 2.69
CA PRO A 9 23.53 3.54 2.84
C PRO A 9 22.62 2.36 2.48
N THR A 10 21.32 2.61 2.32
CA THR A 10 20.26 1.63 2.05
C THR A 10 19.90 1.53 0.58
N VAL A 11 20.65 2.16 -0.33
CA VAL A 11 20.41 2.16 -1.79
C VAL A 11 21.69 1.77 -2.53
N ASP A 12 21.58 0.88 -3.52
CA ASP A 12 22.70 0.50 -4.38
C ASP A 12 23.20 1.68 -5.23
N THR A 13 24.47 1.64 -5.61
CA THR A 13 24.98 2.54 -6.66
C THR A 13 24.49 2.09 -8.04
N PRO A 14 24.32 3.01 -9.01
CA PRO A 14 23.85 2.69 -10.36
C PRO A 14 24.70 1.65 -11.11
N ASP A 15 25.97 1.49 -10.73
CA ASP A 15 26.91 0.56 -11.37
C ASP A 15 26.79 -0.89 -10.85
N VAL A 16 25.94 -1.16 -9.84
CA VAL A 16 25.77 -2.49 -9.25
C VAL A 16 24.67 -3.25 -10.00
N GLU A 17 25.06 -4.29 -10.72
CA GLU A 17 24.12 -5.22 -11.37
C GLU A 17 23.62 -6.27 -10.36
N ARG A 18 22.30 -6.31 -10.15
CA ARG A 18 21.62 -7.29 -9.28
C ARG A 18 20.93 -8.38 -10.11
N ASN A 19 21.65 -9.46 -10.38
CA ASN A 19 21.12 -10.64 -11.10
C ASN A 19 20.36 -11.62 -10.18
N ASP A 20 20.45 -11.40 -8.87
CA ASP A 20 19.83 -12.15 -7.78
C ASP A 20 18.38 -11.73 -7.50
N LEU A 21 17.88 -10.68 -8.16
CA LEU A 21 16.50 -10.23 -7.98
C LEU A 21 15.51 -11.23 -8.56
N LEU A 22 14.48 -11.54 -7.77
CA LEU A 22 13.28 -12.23 -8.22
C LEU A 22 12.72 -11.56 -9.48
N PRO A 23 12.11 -12.33 -10.40
CA PRO A 23 11.57 -11.80 -11.65
C PRO A 23 10.66 -10.58 -11.45
N ARG A 24 9.91 -10.53 -10.33
CA ARG A 24 9.01 -9.42 -10.00
C ARG A 24 9.69 -8.08 -9.76
N PHE A 25 10.89 -8.07 -9.19
CA PHE A 25 11.65 -6.85 -8.96
C PHE A 25 12.36 -6.35 -10.22
N ARG A 26 12.11 -6.99 -11.38
CA ARG A 26 12.60 -6.54 -12.69
C ARG A 26 11.47 -5.84 -13.46
N PRO A 27 11.78 -4.85 -14.32
CA PRO A 27 10.79 -4.12 -15.10
C PRO A 27 9.91 -5.06 -15.93
N THR A 28 8.63 -5.15 -15.57
CA THR A 28 7.67 -6.01 -16.27
C THR A 28 6.27 -5.42 -16.21
N ARG A 29 5.51 -5.53 -17.31
CA ARG A 29 4.08 -5.16 -17.33
C ARG A 29 3.16 -6.32 -16.97
N ARG A 30 3.71 -7.51 -16.72
CA ARG A 30 2.92 -8.69 -16.36
C ARG A 30 2.32 -8.50 -14.96
N LEU A 31 1.08 -8.95 -14.77
CA LEU A 31 0.49 -9.05 -13.43
C LEU A 31 1.25 -10.07 -12.60
N MET A 32 1.31 -9.86 -11.29
CA MET A 32 1.89 -10.84 -10.36
C MET A 32 1.00 -12.08 -10.35
N THR A 33 1.60 -13.28 -10.43
CA THR A 33 0.85 -14.53 -10.18
C THR A 33 0.84 -14.83 -8.69
N ASP A 34 -0.11 -15.66 -8.26
CA ASP A 34 -0.22 -16.08 -6.86
C ASP A 34 1.07 -16.79 -6.40
N GLU A 35 1.71 -17.60 -7.26
CA GLU A 35 2.98 -18.26 -6.91
C GLU A 35 4.11 -17.25 -6.66
N GLU A 36 4.18 -16.16 -7.44
CA GLU A 36 5.17 -15.11 -7.21
C GLU A 36 4.89 -14.32 -5.94
N PHE A 37 3.61 -14.12 -5.61
CA PHE A 37 3.22 -13.48 -4.36
C PHE A 37 3.68 -14.34 -3.17
N ASP A 38 3.41 -15.63 -3.20
CA ASP A 38 3.82 -16.58 -2.17
C ASP A 38 5.36 -16.63 -2.04
N GLU A 39 6.10 -16.67 -3.16
CA GLU A 39 7.56 -16.62 -3.15
C GLU A 39 8.09 -15.34 -2.47
N ILE A 40 7.49 -14.17 -2.75
CA ILE A 40 7.89 -12.90 -2.11
C ILE A 40 7.48 -12.89 -0.64
N ALA A 41 6.31 -13.44 -0.32
CA ALA A 41 5.79 -13.52 1.04
C ALA A 41 6.65 -14.39 1.97
N GLU A 42 7.42 -15.33 1.42
CA GLU A 42 8.41 -16.12 2.16
C GLU A 42 9.80 -15.48 2.21
N CYS A 43 10.08 -14.45 1.41
CA CYS A 43 11.39 -13.81 1.37
C CYS A 43 11.60 -12.80 2.51
N ASP A 44 12.86 -12.60 2.90
CA ASP A 44 13.26 -11.48 3.76
C ASP A 44 13.17 -10.13 3.00
N PRO A 45 12.90 -9.02 3.69
CA PRO A 45 12.97 -7.67 3.13
C PRO A 45 14.37 -7.36 2.58
N LEU A 46 14.45 -6.56 1.52
CA LEU A 46 15.75 -6.21 0.95
C LEU A 46 16.50 -5.27 1.89
N THR A 47 17.72 -5.63 2.27
CA THR A 47 18.56 -4.78 3.13
C THR A 47 19.08 -3.54 2.40
N ILE A 48 19.27 -3.65 1.09
CA ILE A 48 19.70 -2.58 0.20
C ILE A 48 18.71 -2.51 -0.97
N LEU A 49 18.21 -1.31 -1.28
CA LEU A 49 17.33 -1.06 -2.41
C LEU A 49 18.12 -1.13 -3.71
N PRO A 50 17.82 -2.09 -4.60
CA PRO A 50 18.40 -2.13 -5.94
C PRO A 50 18.13 -0.85 -6.70
N TRP A 51 19.14 -0.34 -7.43
CA TRP A 51 19.00 0.90 -8.21
C TRP A 51 17.85 0.83 -9.22
N ILE A 52 17.52 -0.37 -9.70
CA ILE A 52 16.40 -0.59 -10.63
C ILE A 52 15.03 -0.22 -10.06
N LEU A 53 14.90 -0.24 -8.73
CA LEU A 53 13.68 0.13 -8.00
C LEU A 53 13.67 1.60 -7.57
N VAL A 54 14.66 2.41 -7.95
CA VAL A 54 14.65 3.86 -7.76
C VAL A 54 13.85 4.50 -8.90
N PRO A 55 12.83 5.35 -8.63
CA PRO A 55 11.95 5.88 -9.68
C PRO A 55 12.63 6.60 -10.84
N ASP A 56 13.83 7.15 -10.63
CA ASP A 56 14.65 7.81 -11.66
C ASP A 56 15.71 6.93 -12.31
N GLY A 57 15.79 5.66 -11.90
CA GLY A 57 16.82 4.72 -12.35
C GLY A 57 16.61 4.19 -13.77
N LEU A 58 15.36 3.95 -14.21
CA LEU A 58 15.08 3.31 -15.50
C LEU A 58 13.86 3.86 -16.25
N GLY A 59 14.13 4.65 -17.29
CA GLY A 59 13.21 4.86 -18.42
C GLY A 59 11.78 5.27 -18.06
N ASP A 60 10.81 4.71 -18.80
CA ASP A 60 9.39 5.11 -18.75
C ASP A 60 8.54 4.31 -17.73
N LEU A 61 9.11 3.26 -17.13
CA LEU A 61 8.41 2.42 -16.16
C LEU A 61 8.69 2.89 -14.75
N ALA A 62 7.63 3.24 -14.03
CA ALA A 62 7.72 3.50 -12.60
C ALA A 62 7.85 2.15 -11.86
N PRO A 63 8.85 2.00 -10.98
CA PRO A 63 8.98 0.79 -10.16
C PRO A 63 7.79 0.65 -9.20
N PRO A 64 7.53 -0.57 -8.69
CA PRO A 64 6.60 -0.73 -7.59
C PRO A 64 7.04 0.12 -6.37
N VAL A 65 6.09 0.42 -5.49
CA VAL A 65 6.39 1.14 -4.26
C VAL A 65 7.10 0.18 -3.30
N MET A 66 8.26 0.63 -2.82
CA MET A 66 9.04 -0.07 -1.80
C MET A 66 8.98 0.76 -0.52
N LEU A 67 8.58 0.14 0.59
CA LEU A 67 8.44 0.73 1.91
C LEU A 67 9.71 0.42 2.72
N PHE A 68 10.42 1.43 3.21
CA PHE A 68 11.50 1.23 4.17
C PHE A 68 10.95 1.26 5.59
N GLY A 69 11.08 0.15 6.31
CA GLY A 69 10.41 -0.04 7.57
C GLY A 69 10.90 -1.25 8.36
N PHE A 70 10.17 -1.59 9.42
CA PHE A 70 10.35 -2.83 10.16
C PHE A 70 8.99 -3.36 10.65
N ASP A 71 8.99 -4.63 11.05
CA ASP A 71 7.78 -5.34 11.47
C ASP A 71 7.30 -4.87 12.83
N ILE A 72 6.00 -4.62 12.95
CA ILE A 72 5.39 -4.27 14.22
C ILE A 72 4.53 -5.42 14.73
N ASP A 73 4.60 -5.65 16.03
CA ASP A 73 3.62 -6.48 16.74
C ASP A 73 2.41 -5.58 17.09
N PRO A 74 1.23 -5.82 16.48
CA PRO A 74 0.04 -5.02 16.73
C PRO A 74 -0.38 -5.05 18.19
N ASP A 75 -0.29 -6.21 18.84
CA ASP A 75 -0.77 -6.37 20.21
C ASP A 75 0.15 -5.64 21.20
N MET A 76 1.45 -5.60 20.93
CA MET A 76 2.39 -4.79 21.70
C MET A 76 2.07 -3.30 21.60
N LEU A 77 1.82 -2.75 20.40
CA LEU A 77 1.47 -1.33 20.24
C LEU A 77 0.11 -0.99 20.90
N ILE A 78 -0.88 -1.90 20.82
CA ILE A 78 -2.16 -1.73 21.51
C ILE A 78 -1.98 -1.78 23.04
N ALA A 79 -1.13 -2.68 23.54
CA ALA A 79 -0.82 -2.75 24.98
C ALA A 79 -0.13 -1.47 25.46
N TYR A 80 0.87 -0.98 24.71
CA TYR A 80 1.54 0.29 24.98
C TYR A 80 0.56 1.47 24.98
N ALA A 81 -0.37 1.52 24.02
CA ALA A 81 -1.37 2.58 23.96
C ALA A 81 -2.29 2.62 25.20
N LYS A 82 -2.64 1.44 25.73
CA LYS A 82 -3.43 1.33 26.96
C LYS A 82 -2.64 1.78 28.19
N GLU A 83 -1.35 1.43 28.25
CA GLU A 83 -0.46 1.83 29.36
C GLU A 83 -0.25 3.35 29.40
N HIS A 84 -0.17 4.00 28.23
CA HIS A 84 0.07 5.44 28.11
C HIS A 84 -1.21 6.29 27.99
N ASP A 85 -2.41 5.67 28.10
CA ASP A 85 -3.72 6.35 27.99
C ASP A 85 -3.91 7.11 26.66
N VAL A 86 -3.43 6.51 25.56
CA VAL A 86 -3.53 7.06 24.19
C VAL A 86 -4.35 6.18 23.25
N THR A 87 -5.26 5.37 23.81
CA THR A 87 -6.15 4.50 23.04
C THR A 87 -7.22 5.32 22.31
N VAL A 88 -7.43 5.04 21.03
CA VAL A 88 -8.51 5.62 20.24
C VAL A 88 -9.64 4.62 20.10
N TYR A 89 -10.84 5.10 20.33
CA TYR A 89 -12.07 4.35 20.16
C TYR A 89 -12.76 4.88 18.91
N PHE A 90 -13.47 4.02 18.19
CA PHE A 90 -14.38 4.52 17.17
C PHE A 90 -15.37 5.46 17.87
N ASP A 91 -15.41 6.72 17.44
CA ASP A 91 -16.48 7.60 17.85
C ASP A 91 -17.77 6.88 17.44
N GLU A 92 -18.59 6.50 18.44
CA GLU A 92 -20.01 6.28 18.24
C GLU A 92 -20.56 7.64 17.80
N THR A 93 -20.30 8.03 16.56
CA THR A 93 -21.23 8.89 15.86
C THR A 93 -22.52 8.10 15.94
N PRO A 94 -23.52 8.54 16.72
CA PRO A 94 -24.75 7.77 16.87
C PRO A 94 -25.19 7.43 15.46
N PRO A 95 -25.40 6.15 15.12
CA PRO A 95 -25.75 5.75 13.76
C PRO A 95 -26.89 6.65 13.37
N CYS A 96 -26.66 7.59 12.43
CA CYS A 96 -27.50 8.76 12.17
C CYS A 96 -28.93 8.40 12.48
N SER A 97 -29.39 8.72 13.70
CA SER A 97 -30.62 8.15 14.22
C SER A 97 -31.70 8.81 13.40
N ASP A 98 -32.20 8.08 12.40
CA ASP A 98 -33.17 8.51 11.42
C ASP A 98 -33.13 10.02 11.24
N ILE A 99 -32.14 10.51 10.47
CA ILE A 99 -32.43 11.71 9.68
C ILE A 99 -33.56 11.24 8.79
N GLU A 100 -34.80 11.36 9.30
CA GLU A 100 -36.00 11.36 8.51
C GLU A 100 -35.64 12.32 7.38
N PHE A 101 -35.40 11.75 6.19
CA PHE A 101 -35.38 12.49 4.95
C PHE A 101 -36.79 13.06 4.84
N GLY A 102 -37.05 14.13 5.59
CA GLY A 102 -38.18 14.99 5.39
C GLY A 102 -38.04 15.40 3.95
N GLU A 103 -38.93 14.87 3.12
CA GLU A 103 -39.13 15.23 1.73
C GLU A 103 -39.27 16.75 1.68
N SER A 104 -38.15 17.46 1.55
CA SER A 104 -38.18 18.89 1.28
C SER A 104 -38.49 19.02 -0.19
N ASP A 105 -39.79 19.00 -0.49
CA ASP A 105 -40.38 19.63 -1.66
C ASP A 105 -39.97 21.11 -1.66
N ASP A 106 -38.74 21.41 -2.09
CA ASP A 106 -38.35 22.74 -2.53
C ASP A 106 -38.22 22.69 -4.06
N GLU A 107 -39.40 22.76 -4.69
CA GLU A 107 -39.50 23.40 -5.98
C GLU A 107 -38.94 24.83 -5.87
N ASN A 108 -38.24 25.26 -6.93
CA ASN A 108 -38.02 26.67 -7.28
C ASN A 108 -36.75 27.35 -6.70
N ASP A 109 -35.73 27.58 -7.53
CA ASP A 109 -35.73 28.80 -8.36
C ASP A 109 -34.51 28.88 -9.28
N GLN A 110 -34.80 29.28 -10.52
CA GLN A 110 -33.85 29.61 -11.56
C GLN A 110 -33.08 30.89 -11.17
N LEU A 111 -31.76 30.81 -11.08
CA LEU A 111 -30.91 31.99 -11.25
C LEU A 111 -29.80 31.69 -12.27
N GLU A 112 -30.16 31.89 -13.53
CA GLU A 112 -29.24 32.43 -14.51
C GLU A 112 -28.67 33.76 -13.98
N GLN A 113 -27.35 33.89 -13.93
CA GLN A 113 -26.70 35.09 -14.46
C GLN A 113 -25.21 34.88 -14.63
N GLY A 114 -24.77 35.17 -15.86
CA GLY A 114 -23.43 34.90 -16.33
C GLY A 114 -22.39 35.88 -15.84
N VAL A 115 -21.15 35.39 -15.76
CA VAL A 115 -19.96 36.22 -15.80
C VAL A 115 -19.05 35.65 -16.88
N ARG A 116 -19.10 36.28 -18.05
CA ARG A 116 -18.05 36.18 -19.07
C ARG A 116 -16.84 36.95 -18.57
N VAL A 117 -15.68 36.31 -18.49
CA VAL A 117 -14.40 37.02 -18.53
C VAL A 117 -13.60 36.49 -19.70
N ASP A 118 -13.66 37.26 -20.79
CA ASP A 118 -12.69 37.26 -21.86
C ASP A 118 -11.31 37.67 -21.30
N GLN A 119 -10.29 36.86 -21.52
CA GLN A 119 -8.98 37.37 -21.95
C GLN A 119 -8.09 36.25 -22.53
N LEU A 120 -8.14 36.19 -23.86
CA LEU A 120 -7.20 35.51 -24.73
C LEU A 120 -5.86 36.28 -24.72
N GLY A 121 -4.80 35.63 -24.27
CA GLY A 121 -3.42 36.04 -24.53
C GLY A 121 -2.76 35.04 -25.50
N PRO A 122 -2.23 35.48 -26.66
CA PRO A 122 -1.51 34.60 -27.58
C PRO A 122 -0.10 34.33 -27.05
N SER A 123 0.19 33.11 -26.59
CA SER A 123 1.56 32.70 -26.30
C SER A 123 2.18 32.05 -27.53
N GLU A 124 3.34 32.58 -27.88
CA GLU A 124 4.04 32.42 -29.13
C GLU A 124 4.49 30.99 -29.40
N ARG A 125 4.35 30.65 -30.68
CA ARG A 125 4.70 29.40 -31.33
C ARG A 125 6.21 29.39 -31.57
N GLY A 126 6.95 28.66 -30.74
CA GLY A 126 8.37 28.36 -30.96
C GLY A 126 8.52 27.09 -31.81
N GLU A 127 8.60 27.25 -33.12
CA GLU A 127 8.99 26.21 -34.07
C GLU A 127 10.48 25.86 -33.87
N THR A 128 10.80 24.60 -33.61
CA THR A 128 12.13 24.05 -33.89
C THR A 128 12.00 22.80 -34.75
N GLN A 129 12.51 22.95 -35.97
CA GLN A 129 12.78 21.91 -36.96
C GLN A 129 14.04 21.12 -36.57
N ALA A 130 14.25 20.02 -37.31
CA ALA A 130 15.42 19.14 -37.34
C ALA A 130 15.34 17.98 -36.31
N GLU A 131 15.51 16.71 -36.66
CA GLU A 131 16.20 16.15 -37.82
C GLU A 131 15.72 14.71 -38.08
N ARG A 132 15.61 14.40 -39.37
CA ARG A 132 15.36 13.08 -39.93
C ARG A 132 16.59 12.19 -39.71
N GLY A 133 16.44 11.14 -38.90
CA GLY A 133 17.38 10.03 -38.81
C GLY A 133 16.80 8.78 -39.45
N SER A 134 17.16 8.56 -40.71
CA SER A 134 16.90 7.34 -41.47
C SER A 134 17.78 6.17 -40.99
N GLY A 135 17.21 4.97 -40.90
CA GLY A 135 17.95 3.78 -41.32
C GLY A 135 17.81 2.53 -40.44
N GLN A 136 17.62 1.43 -41.16
CA GLN A 136 17.98 0.04 -40.85
C GLN A 136 16.93 -0.73 -40.02
N ASP A 137 16.06 -1.55 -40.61
CA ASP A 137 16.29 -2.71 -41.49
C ASP A 137 17.07 -3.81 -40.74
N MET A 138 16.34 -4.68 -40.02
CA MET A 138 16.85 -6.01 -39.69
C MET A 138 15.72 -7.02 -39.45
N LYS A 139 15.48 -7.79 -40.52
CA LYS A 139 15.35 -9.25 -40.57
C LYS A 139 14.37 -9.93 -39.60
N GLN A 140 13.26 -10.31 -40.22
CA GLN A 140 12.62 -11.64 -40.12
C GLN A 140 13.58 -12.73 -39.62
N LEU A 141 13.18 -13.39 -38.54
CA LEU A 141 13.51 -14.79 -38.27
C LEU A 141 12.20 -15.50 -37.96
N GLU A 142 11.72 -16.17 -38.99
CA GLU A 142 10.80 -17.30 -38.90
C GLU A 142 11.54 -18.43 -38.16
N SER A 143 10.90 -18.97 -37.13
CA SER A 143 11.15 -20.34 -36.71
C SER A 143 9.83 -20.90 -36.19
N GLU A 144 9.18 -21.61 -37.10
CA GLU A 144 8.20 -22.66 -36.86
C GLU A 144 8.79 -23.74 -35.94
N GLU A 145 7.96 -24.29 -35.06
CA GLU A 145 7.81 -25.73 -34.73
C GLU A 145 7.12 -25.83 -33.35
N LYS A 146 5.83 -26.22 -33.35
CA LYS A 146 5.35 -27.54 -32.92
C LYS A 146 5.60 -27.85 -31.44
N ASP A 147 4.53 -27.88 -30.66
CA ASP A 147 4.06 -29.17 -30.15
C ASP A 147 2.61 -29.09 -29.69
N GLU A 148 1.76 -29.84 -30.39
CA GLU A 148 0.41 -30.20 -30.00
C GLU A 148 0.52 -31.34 -29.00
N ASN A 149 0.11 -31.14 -27.74
CA ASN A 149 -0.25 -32.24 -26.85
C ASN A 149 -1.42 -31.78 -25.97
N ASP A 150 -2.61 -32.07 -26.47
CA ASP A 150 -3.84 -32.23 -25.69
C ASP A 150 -3.79 -33.56 -24.91
N PRO A 151 -3.95 -33.53 -23.58
CA PRO A 151 -4.57 -34.63 -22.87
C PRO A 151 -6.01 -34.27 -22.52
N VAL A 152 -6.92 -34.90 -23.26
CA VAL A 152 -8.31 -35.16 -22.88
C VAL A 152 -8.38 -35.64 -21.41
N HIS A 153 -9.06 -34.89 -20.55
CA HIS A 153 -9.50 -35.38 -19.26
C HIS A 153 -11.02 -35.19 -19.13
N ASP A 154 -11.73 -36.14 -19.72
CA ASP A 154 -13.12 -36.42 -19.39
C ASP A 154 -13.18 -37.01 -17.97
N GLY A 155 -13.64 -36.20 -17.03
CA GLY A 155 -13.85 -36.57 -15.63
C GLY A 155 -15.20 -36.05 -15.15
N ASP A 156 -16.25 -36.52 -15.81
CA ASP A 156 -17.63 -36.47 -15.35
C ASP A 156 -17.76 -37.27 -14.03
N SER A 157 -17.99 -36.56 -12.94
CA SER A 157 -18.57 -37.14 -11.72
C SER A 157 -19.57 -36.16 -11.15
N GLY A 158 -20.79 -36.23 -11.66
CA GLY A 158 -21.96 -35.71 -10.99
C GLY A 158 -22.04 -36.24 -9.56
N VAL A 159 -22.13 -35.30 -8.61
CA VAL A 159 -22.62 -35.55 -7.27
C VAL A 159 -23.77 -34.57 -7.07
N ASP A 160 -24.97 -35.09 -7.26
CA ASP A 160 -26.22 -34.51 -6.78
C ASP A 160 -26.21 -34.60 -5.25
N ASP A 161 -25.84 -33.51 -4.58
CA ASP A 161 -26.17 -33.34 -3.17
C ASP A 161 -27.51 -32.60 -3.09
N GLU A 162 -28.56 -33.41 -3.00
CA GLU A 162 -29.89 -33.02 -2.52
C GLU A 162 -29.74 -32.56 -1.06
N VAL A 163 -29.58 -31.25 -0.84
CA VAL A 163 -29.66 -30.68 0.50
C VAL A 163 -31.14 -30.50 0.82
N GLU A 164 -31.60 -31.38 1.71
CA GLU A 164 -32.97 -31.42 2.23
C GLU A 164 -33.36 -30.07 2.85
N ASP A 165 -34.49 -29.53 2.39
CA ASP A 165 -35.24 -28.44 3.02
C ASP A 165 -35.69 -28.88 4.43
N ASP A 166 -34.89 -28.55 5.45
CA ASP A 166 -35.36 -28.57 6.84
C ASP A 166 -36.07 -27.24 7.14
N GLU A 167 -37.39 -27.26 6.91
CA GLU A 167 -38.36 -26.28 7.39
C GLU A 167 -38.43 -26.29 8.93
N ASP A 168 -37.49 -25.63 9.59
CA ASP A 168 -37.59 -25.37 11.04
C ASP A 168 -38.35 -24.07 11.32
N ASP A 169 -39.62 -24.27 11.63
CA ASP A 169 -40.61 -23.41 12.29
C ASP A 169 -40.03 -22.58 13.45
N TYR A 170 -39.62 -21.35 13.16
CA TYR A 170 -39.32 -20.35 14.20
C TYR A 170 -40.58 -19.57 14.56
N ASP A 171 -41.31 -20.10 15.55
CA ASP A 171 -42.28 -19.37 16.38
C ASP A 171 -41.58 -18.18 17.06
N TYR A 172 -41.68 -17.04 16.40
CA TYR A 172 -41.06 -15.78 16.79
C TYR A 172 -41.83 -15.18 17.98
N ASP A 173 -41.55 -15.69 19.18
CA ASP A 173 -42.11 -15.18 20.45
C ASP A 173 -41.50 -13.80 20.78
N PHE A 174 -42.07 -12.77 20.14
CA PHE A 174 -41.71 -11.34 20.19
C PHE A 174 -41.99 -10.67 21.55
N ARG A 175 -41.93 -11.39 22.69
CA ARG A 175 -42.43 -10.86 23.98
C ARG A 175 -41.54 -11.06 25.19
N ARG A 176 -40.23 -11.04 25.00
CA ARG A 176 -39.29 -10.66 26.07
C ARG A 176 -38.21 -9.70 25.58
N ILE A 177 -38.63 -8.49 25.22
CA ILE A 177 -37.77 -7.30 25.33
C ILE A 177 -37.47 -7.13 26.82
N ARG A 178 -36.48 -7.87 27.32
CA ARG A 178 -35.74 -7.46 28.51
C ARG A 178 -35.20 -6.09 28.15
N LYS A 179 -35.65 -5.07 28.89
CA LYS A 179 -34.95 -3.79 28.96
C LYS A 179 -33.52 -4.09 29.38
N SER A 180 -32.64 -4.27 28.40
CA SER A 180 -31.22 -4.11 28.58
C SER A 180 -31.05 -2.76 29.25
N GLY A 181 -30.42 -2.75 30.43
CA GLY A 181 -29.96 -1.48 31.01
C GLY A 181 -29.06 -0.76 30.00
N PRO A 182 -28.65 0.50 30.27
CA PRO A 182 -27.63 1.15 29.47
C PRO A 182 -26.41 0.24 29.49
N GLY A 183 -26.25 -0.54 28.43
CA GLY A 183 -25.10 -1.37 28.23
C GLY A 183 -23.96 -0.38 28.18
N THR A 184 -23.00 -0.52 29.07
CA THR A 184 -21.65 -0.04 28.79
C THR A 184 -21.16 -0.89 27.63
N GLU A 185 -21.66 -0.59 26.44
CA GLU A 185 -21.16 -1.11 25.18
C GLU A 185 -19.72 -0.65 25.18
N ARG A 186 -18.81 -1.63 25.28
CA ARG A 186 -17.39 -1.35 25.28
C ARG A 186 -17.11 -0.81 23.88
N LEU A 187 -16.94 0.50 23.76
CA LEU A 187 -16.52 1.14 22.53
C LEU A 187 -15.40 0.31 21.90
N GLU A 188 -15.59 -0.05 20.63
CA GLU A 188 -14.60 -0.81 19.89
C GLU A 188 -13.36 0.07 19.68
N ILE A 189 -12.18 -0.50 19.93
CA ILE A 189 -10.91 0.21 19.77
C ILE A 189 -10.64 0.36 18.27
N ASP A 190 -10.42 1.58 17.80
CA ASP A 190 -9.82 1.80 16.47
C ASP A 190 -8.36 1.34 16.55
N ARG A 191 -8.12 0.09 16.13
CA ARG A 191 -6.80 -0.53 16.26
C ARG A 191 -5.75 0.23 15.46
N ILE A 192 -6.05 0.63 14.22
CA ILE A 192 -5.06 1.31 13.37
C ILE A 192 -4.79 2.73 13.89
N GLY A 193 -5.83 3.50 14.22
CA GLY A 193 -5.68 4.83 14.82
C GLY A 193 -4.91 4.79 16.13
N THR A 194 -5.24 3.81 16.99
CA THR A 194 -4.54 3.58 18.26
C THR A 194 -3.07 3.25 18.04
N MET A 195 -2.74 2.31 17.15
CA MET A 195 -1.35 1.93 16.87
C MET A 195 -0.55 3.11 16.28
N ARG A 196 -1.15 3.92 15.41
CA ARG A 196 -0.49 5.13 14.86
C ARG A 196 -0.12 6.10 15.98
N ILE A 197 -1.05 6.40 16.88
CA ILE A 197 -0.79 7.30 18.01
C ILE A 197 0.22 6.69 18.99
N ALA A 198 0.13 5.39 19.26
CA ALA A 198 1.09 4.65 20.06
C ALA A 198 2.52 4.80 19.50
N LEU A 199 2.69 4.56 18.20
CA LEU A 199 3.97 4.61 17.52
C LEU A 199 4.57 6.04 17.53
N HIS A 200 3.74 7.08 17.32
CA HIS A 200 4.19 8.46 17.44
C HIS A 200 4.57 8.85 18.87
N THR A 201 3.80 8.39 19.86
CA THR A 201 4.06 8.63 21.28
C THR A 201 5.38 7.97 21.68
N LEU A 202 5.59 6.72 21.26
CA LEU A 202 6.81 5.97 21.47
C LEU A 202 8.02 6.67 20.84
N ALA A 203 7.92 7.10 19.58
CA ALA A 203 9.00 7.83 18.91
C ALA A 203 9.36 9.13 19.66
N LYS A 204 8.36 9.89 20.11
CA LYS A 204 8.55 11.12 20.89
C LYS A 204 9.22 10.87 22.24
N GLU A 205 8.76 9.86 22.99
CA GLU A 205 9.33 9.52 24.30
C GLU A 205 10.78 9.05 24.22
N LYS A 206 11.12 8.33 23.15
CA LYS A 206 12.49 7.84 22.91
C LYS A 206 13.37 8.90 22.25
N GLY A 207 12.83 10.09 21.99
CA GLY A 207 13.55 11.19 21.35
C GLY A 207 14.00 10.86 19.93
N ALA A 208 13.30 9.97 19.24
CA ALA A 208 13.52 9.69 17.82
C ALA A 208 12.96 10.86 17.00
N ARG A 209 13.83 11.50 16.19
CA ARG A 209 13.46 12.70 15.42
C ARG A 209 12.88 12.34 14.06
N ILE A 210 11.70 11.73 14.06
CA ILE A 210 11.03 11.26 12.84
C ILE A 210 9.89 12.22 12.49
N PRO A 211 9.86 12.82 11.28
CA PRO A 211 8.74 13.65 10.87
C PRO A 211 7.42 12.88 10.93
N ALA A 212 6.37 13.51 11.46
CA ALA A 212 5.09 12.84 11.68
C ALA A 212 4.43 12.33 10.38
N HIS A 213 4.69 12.98 9.25
CA HIS A 213 4.15 12.55 7.94
C HIS A 213 4.88 11.35 7.35
N LEU A 214 6.11 11.09 7.80
CA LEU A 214 6.96 9.99 7.35
C LEU A 214 6.72 8.71 8.16
N LEU A 215 6.40 8.83 9.45
CA LEU A 215 6.08 7.68 10.30
C LEU A 215 4.64 7.22 10.08
N GLN A 216 4.49 6.12 9.34
CA GLN A 216 3.19 5.55 8.99
C GLN A 216 3.11 4.07 9.35
N ILE A 217 1.90 3.51 9.31
CA ILE A 217 1.67 2.07 9.35
C ILE A 217 1.22 1.66 7.96
N GLY A 218 1.92 0.69 7.36
CA GLY A 218 1.64 0.14 6.03
C GLY A 218 1.58 -1.39 6.04
N SER A 219 1.24 -1.97 4.89
CA SER A 219 1.23 -3.43 4.65
C SER A 219 2.37 -3.80 3.71
N GLY A 220 3.24 -4.72 4.12
CA GLY A 220 4.35 -5.23 3.32
C GLY A 220 4.17 -6.71 2.98
N VAL A 221 4.54 -7.10 1.76
CA VAL A 221 4.41 -8.49 1.29
C VAL A 221 5.44 -9.41 1.94
N GLN A 222 6.72 -9.00 2.02
CA GLN A 222 7.80 -9.85 2.52
C GLN A 222 7.53 -10.32 3.94
N ARG A 223 7.73 -11.63 4.15
CA ARG A 223 7.51 -12.36 5.40
C ARG A 223 6.06 -12.37 5.89
N SER A 224 5.09 -11.96 5.09
CA SER A 224 3.66 -12.09 5.43
C SER A 224 3.24 -13.55 5.60
N ALA A 225 3.90 -14.50 4.92
CA ALA A 225 3.67 -15.94 5.12
C ALA A 225 4.25 -16.49 6.44
N MET A 226 5.17 -15.76 7.08
CA MET A 226 5.87 -16.20 8.29
C MET A 226 5.32 -15.57 9.58
N ARG A 227 4.27 -14.75 9.49
CA ARG A 227 3.81 -13.92 10.60
C ARG A 227 2.30 -13.88 10.67
N ASP A 228 1.80 -13.48 11.83
CA ASP A 228 0.37 -13.24 12.06
C ASP A 228 -0.11 -11.93 11.42
N THR A 229 0.80 -11.06 10.97
CA THR A 229 0.48 -9.76 10.36
C THR A 229 1.48 -9.33 9.30
N SER A 230 0.99 -8.65 8.26
CA SER A 230 1.77 -7.95 7.22
C SER A 230 2.12 -6.50 7.59
N LEU A 231 1.74 -6.04 8.80
CA LEU A 231 1.89 -4.65 9.19
C LEU A 231 3.35 -4.27 9.49
N ILE A 232 3.75 -3.11 8.98
CA ILE A 232 5.08 -2.54 9.19
C ILE A 232 4.99 -1.07 9.62
N ALA A 233 5.95 -0.65 10.44
CA ALA A 233 6.22 0.77 10.66
C ALA A 233 7.03 1.29 9.47
N VAL A 234 6.43 2.17 8.67
CA VAL A 234 7.03 2.77 7.47
C VAL A 234 7.64 4.11 7.83
N PHE A 235 8.84 4.38 7.31
CA PHE A 235 9.53 5.66 7.48
C PHE A 235 9.59 6.50 6.20
N TYR A 236 9.71 5.84 5.06
CA TYR A 236 9.77 6.49 3.76
C TYR A 236 9.66 5.43 2.66
N THR A 237 9.36 5.87 1.45
CA THR A 237 9.29 5.02 0.27
C THR A 237 10.49 5.24 -0.66
N ASN A 238 10.65 4.39 -1.67
CA ASN A 238 11.60 4.63 -2.77
C ASN A 238 11.33 5.93 -3.55
N TYR A 239 10.15 6.54 -3.39
CA TYR A 239 9.81 7.84 -3.99
C TYR A 239 10.22 9.02 -3.11
N ASP A 240 10.43 8.80 -1.81
CA ASP A 240 10.82 9.83 -0.83
C ASP A 240 12.33 9.96 -0.68
N LEU A 241 13.13 9.18 -1.41
CA LEU A 241 14.61 9.19 -1.34
C LEU A 241 15.23 10.57 -1.57
N LYS A 242 14.45 11.51 -2.13
CA LYS A 242 14.84 12.89 -2.39
C LYS A 242 14.49 13.90 -1.29
N ALA A 243 13.78 13.48 -0.25
CA ALA A 243 13.39 14.35 0.84
C ALA A 243 14.61 14.77 1.68
N ASP A 244 14.64 16.03 2.11
CA ASP A 244 15.74 16.59 2.91
C ASP A 244 15.66 16.20 4.39
N ASP A 245 14.50 15.69 4.84
CA ASP A 245 14.18 15.42 6.25
C ASP A 245 13.95 13.93 6.55
N LEU A 246 14.55 13.04 5.76
CA LEU A 246 14.52 11.61 6.02
C LEU A 246 15.06 11.27 7.42
N PRO A 247 14.41 10.36 8.17
CA PRO A 247 14.86 9.98 9.50
C PRO A 247 16.23 9.30 9.44
N THR A 248 17.03 9.50 10.49
CA THR A 248 18.35 8.88 10.58
C THR A 248 18.25 7.39 10.90
N THR A 249 19.23 6.60 10.50
CA THR A 249 19.29 5.16 10.85
C THR A 249 19.28 4.94 12.37
N ASP A 250 19.89 5.84 13.16
CA ASP A 250 19.87 5.76 14.63
C ASP A 250 18.46 5.95 15.20
N ASP A 251 17.69 6.91 14.67
CA ASP A 251 16.30 7.14 15.08
C ASP A 251 15.41 5.94 14.74
N ILE A 252 15.59 5.35 13.56
CA ILE A 252 14.85 4.16 13.11
C ILE A 252 15.18 2.95 14.01
N GLU A 253 16.47 2.67 14.23
CA GLU A 253 16.91 1.55 15.08
C GLU A 253 16.46 1.70 16.53
N LYS A 254 16.47 2.92 17.05
CA LYS A 254 15.96 3.23 18.39
C LYS A 254 14.47 2.92 18.50
N LEU A 255 13.67 3.35 17.52
CA LEU A 255 12.23 3.04 17.52
C LEU A 255 11.98 1.54 17.35
N ARG A 256 12.74 0.86 16.49
CA ARG A 256 12.65 -0.59 16.28
C ARG A 256 12.86 -1.37 17.56
N ALA A 257 13.95 -1.08 18.28
CA ALA A 257 14.29 -1.78 19.52
C ALA A 257 13.19 -1.63 20.58
N GLU A 258 12.57 -0.46 20.63
CA GLU A 258 11.51 -0.14 21.59
C GLU A 258 10.14 -0.69 21.18
N ALA A 259 9.90 -0.80 19.88
CA ALA A 259 8.73 -1.49 19.32
C ALA A 259 8.88 -3.03 19.33
N GLY A 260 9.89 -3.59 20.00
CA GLY A 260 10.05 -5.03 20.18
C GLY A 260 10.33 -5.84 18.90
N SER A 261 10.62 -5.18 17.78
CA SER A 261 10.84 -5.86 16.50
C SER A 261 12.18 -6.59 16.50
N GLN A 262 12.17 -7.87 16.17
CA GLN A 262 13.37 -8.72 16.19
C GLN A 262 14.26 -8.54 14.96
N HIS A 263 13.75 -7.92 13.89
CA HIS A 263 14.40 -7.89 12.58
C HIS A 263 14.84 -6.49 12.22
N SER A 264 16.04 -6.38 11.68
CA SER A 264 16.57 -5.10 11.19
C SER A 264 15.65 -4.47 10.15
N PRO A 265 15.62 -3.13 10.05
CA PRO A 265 14.83 -2.44 9.05
C PRO A 265 15.26 -2.85 7.63
N GLY A 266 14.29 -2.90 6.72
CA GLY A 266 14.52 -3.29 5.34
C GLY A 266 13.46 -2.72 4.40
N TRP A 267 13.62 -3.03 3.12
CA TRP A 267 12.72 -2.64 2.06
C TRP A 267 11.69 -3.73 1.78
N TYR A 268 10.43 -3.39 2.02
CA TYR A 268 9.26 -4.21 1.77
C TYR A 268 8.61 -3.75 0.47
N LEU A 269 8.02 -4.68 -0.28
CA LEU A 269 7.12 -4.40 -1.37
C LEU A 269 5.78 -4.00 -0.77
N ASP A 270 5.25 -2.85 -1.19
CA ASP A 270 3.92 -2.38 -0.79
C ASP A 270 2.84 -3.27 -1.40
N ASP A 271 1.95 -3.79 -0.56
CA ASP A 271 0.89 -4.74 -0.93
C ASP A 271 -0.14 -4.13 -1.91
N ASP A 272 -0.41 -2.83 -1.81
CA ASP A 272 -1.37 -2.14 -2.69
C ASP A 272 -0.72 -1.71 -4.03
N ASN A 273 0.61 -1.54 -4.06
CA ASN A 273 1.34 -0.92 -5.17
C ASN A 273 2.50 -1.80 -5.69
N MET A 274 2.23 -3.10 -5.84
CA MET A 274 3.19 -4.13 -6.27
C MET A 274 3.55 -4.14 -7.76
N ILE A 275 3.02 -3.20 -8.56
CA ILE A 275 3.12 -3.24 -10.02
C ILE A 275 4.05 -2.17 -10.60
N TRP A 276 4.78 -2.55 -11.65
CA TRP A 276 5.47 -1.58 -12.48
C TRP A 276 4.43 -0.78 -13.26
N GLY A 277 4.34 0.50 -12.96
CA GLY A 277 3.41 1.43 -13.60
C GLY A 277 4.03 2.14 -14.79
N ARG A 278 3.19 2.83 -15.57
CA ARG A 278 3.68 4.02 -16.30
C ARG A 278 3.85 5.14 -15.29
N ARG A 279 4.91 5.95 -15.42
CA ARG A 279 5.05 7.19 -14.63
C ARG A 279 3.75 7.98 -14.72
N ARG A 280 3.00 8.03 -13.62
CA ARG A 280 2.02 9.07 -13.41
C ARG A 280 2.84 10.26 -12.95
N TYR A 281 2.93 11.29 -13.78
CA TYR A 281 3.51 12.56 -13.37
C TYR A 281 2.61 13.09 -12.24
N TYR A 282 3.06 12.93 -11.01
CA TYR A 282 2.48 13.58 -9.83
C TYR A 282 3.13 14.96 -9.66
#